data_AF-K1JD12-F1
#
_entry.id   AF-K1JD12-F1
#
_cell.length_a   1.000
_cell.length_b   1.000
_cell.length_c   1.000
_cell.angle_alpha   90.00
_cell.angle_beta   90.00
_cell.angle_gamma   90.00
#
_symmetry.space_group_name_H-M   'P 1'
#
loop_
_entity.id
_entity.type
_entity.pdbx_description
1 polymer ?
#
loop_
_entity_poly.entity_id
_entity_poly.type
_entity_poly.pdbx_seq_one_letter_code
_entity_poly.pdbx_strand_id
1 'polypeptide(L)'
;MKMLVLLLGGALSFPLLAAVEDRDAKQAKLDAACQQAQQQLVEQGKQQRIDACIKAGGKAAKCQQEFASFGQREGNKRPDLNNLAPCQQADAYRKSYRQ
;
A
#
# COMPACT_ATOMS: atom_id res chain seq x y z
N MET A 1 -33.23 36.93 -48.68
CA MET A 1 -31.76 37.09 -48.80
C MET A 1 -31.28 37.70 -47.49
N LYS A 2 -30.28 37.24 -46.75
CA LYS A 2 -29.06 36.49 -47.06
C LYS A 2 -28.65 35.77 -45.75
N MET A 3 -28.29 34.50 -45.82
CA MET A 3 -27.50 33.84 -44.78
C MET A 3 -26.13 34.52 -44.68
N LEU A 4 -25.58 34.63 -43.47
CA LEU A 4 -24.14 34.61 -43.27
C LEU A 4 -23.81 34.00 -41.90
N VAL A 5 -23.53 32.70 -41.98
CA VAL A 5 -22.74 31.91 -41.02
C VAL A 5 -21.39 32.60 -40.84
N LEU A 6 -20.99 32.85 -39.60
CA LEU A 6 -19.63 33.27 -39.26
C LEU A 6 -19.13 32.39 -38.10
N LEU A 7 -18.32 31.39 -38.50
CA LEU A 7 -17.10 30.91 -37.84
C LEU A 7 -17.17 30.70 -36.33
N LEU A 8 -17.33 29.47 -35.84
CA LEU A 8 -16.24 28.48 -35.77
C LEU A 8 -14.90 29.10 -35.30
N GLY A 9 -14.88 29.61 -34.07
CA GLY A 9 -13.68 29.99 -33.33
C GLY A 9 -13.55 29.14 -32.09
N GLY A 10 -13.14 27.89 -32.27
CA GLY A 10 -12.84 26.96 -31.19
C GLY A 10 -11.76 27.53 -30.27
N ALA A 11 -12.19 28.02 -29.11
CA ALA A 11 -11.34 28.12 -27.93
C ALA A 11 -11.89 27.14 -26.89
N LEU A 12 -11.99 25.86 -27.27
CA LEU A 12 -11.85 24.80 -26.29
C LEU A 12 -10.38 24.78 -25.91
N SER A 13 -9.95 25.75 -25.12
CA SER A 13 -8.82 25.60 -24.23
C SER A 13 -9.23 24.54 -23.22
N PHE A 14 -9.25 23.27 -23.65
CA PHE A 14 -9.00 22.17 -22.76
C PHE A 14 -7.65 22.52 -22.13
N PRO A 15 -7.58 22.77 -20.82
CA PRO A 15 -6.30 22.57 -20.18
C PRO A 15 -5.97 21.11 -20.51
N LEU A 16 -4.92 20.93 -21.30
CA LEU A 16 -4.14 19.72 -21.27
C LEU A 16 -3.67 19.62 -19.83
N LEU A 17 -4.54 19.08 -18.95
CA LEU A 17 -4.13 18.28 -17.83
C LEU A 17 -3.45 17.09 -18.47
N ALA A 18 -2.22 17.33 -18.96
CA ALA A 18 -1.20 16.32 -18.96
C ALA A 18 -1.38 15.63 -17.62
N ALA A 19 -1.68 14.34 -17.67
CA ALA A 19 -1.61 13.49 -16.50
C ALA A 19 -0.15 13.58 -16.03
N VAL A 20 0.16 14.64 -15.28
CA VAL A 20 1.10 14.56 -14.17
C VAL A 20 0.50 13.42 -13.39
N GLU A 21 1.01 12.21 -13.64
CA GLU A 21 0.74 11.05 -12.81
C GLU A 21 0.97 11.57 -11.40
N ASP A 22 -0.13 11.80 -10.67
CA ASP A 22 -0.11 12.50 -9.40
C ASP A 22 0.90 11.75 -8.54
N ARG A 23 2.05 12.39 -8.34
CA ARG A 23 3.24 11.72 -7.83
C ARG A 23 2.98 11.23 -6.42
N ASP A 24 2.23 12.04 -5.68
CA ASP A 24 1.78 11.73 -4.34
C ASP A 24 0.76 10.58 -4.38
N ALA A 25 -0.16 10.58 -5.36
CA ALA A 25 -1.06 9.44 -5.54
C ALA A 25 -0.32 8.13 -5.87
N LYS A 26 0.76 8.19 -6.68
CA LYS A 26 1.58 7.02 -6.98
C LYS A 26 2.39 6.55 -5.79
N GLN A 27 3.03 7.47 -5.06
CA GLN A 27 3.75 7.16 -3.84
C GLN A 27 2.80 6.55 -2.80
N ALA A 28 1.63 7.14 -2.60
CA ALA A 28 0.60 6.63 -1.68
C ALA A 28 0.12 5.22 -2.06
N LYS A 29 -0.04 4.94 -3.37
CA LYS A 29 -0.39 3.60 -3.85
C LYS A 29 0.70 2.57 -3.52
N LEU A 30 1.97 2.92 -3.72
CA LEU A 30 3.11 2.04 -3.42
C LEU A 30 3.26 1.83 -1.91
N ASP A 31 3.09 2.89 -1.12
CA ASP A 31 3.15 2.83 0.34
C ASP A 31 2.00 1.97 0.90
N ALA A 32 0.79 2.09 0.36
CA ALA A 32 -0.34 1.23 0.72
C ALA A 32 -0.06 -0.24 0.39
N ALA A 33 0.52 -0.53 -0.79
CA ALA A 33 0.91 -1.89 -1.17
C ALA A 33 1.97 -2.48 -0.22
N CYS A 34 2.95 -1.67 0.20
CA CYS A 34 3.91 -2.05 1.24
C CYS A 34 3.21 -2.38 2.56
N GLN A 35 2.36 -1.48 3.07
CA GLN A 35 1.64 -1.68 4.33
C GLN A 35 0.77 -2.95 4.30
N GLN A 36 0.06 -3.19 3.19
CA GLN A 36 -0.75 -4.39 3.02
C GLN A 36 0.11 -5.65 3.04
N ALA A 37 1.26 -5.65 2.35
CA ALA A 37 2.17 -6.79 2.36
C ALA A 37 2.74 -7.07 3.76
N GLN A 38 3.04 -6.01 4.52
CA GLN A 38 3.49 -6.14 5.92
C GLN A 38 2.41 -6.75 6.80
N GLN A 39 1.16 -6.27 6.69
CA GLN A 39 0.01 -6.79 7.42
C GLN A 39 -0.23 -8.26 7.09
N GLN A 40 -0.22 -8.61 5.80
CA GLN A 40 -0.43 -9.99 5.36
C GLN A 40 0.64 -10.94 5.92
N LEU A 41 1.92 -10.53 5.95
CA LEU A 41 2.98 -11.35 6.52
C LEU A 41 2.78 -11.55 8.03
N VAL A 42 2.38 -10.50 8.75
CA VAL A 42 2.06 -10.56 10.18
C VAL A 42 0.89 -11.52 10.42
N GLU A 43 -0.19 -11.40 9.66
CA GLU A 43 -1.37 -12.26 9.79
C GLU A 43 -1.05 -13.72 9.49
N GLN A 44 -0.27 -13.98 8.44
CA GLN A 44 0.20 -15.33 8.12
C GLN A 44 1.06 -15.91 9.24
N GLY A 45 2.02 -15.15 9.75
CA GLY A 45 2.87 -15.58 10.86
C GLY A 45 2.07 -15.81 12.16
N LYS A 46 1.05 -14.98 12.42
CA LYS A 46 0.12 -15.17 13.54
C LYS A 46 -0.63 -16.49 13.41
N GLN A 47 -1.21 -16.74 12.24
CA GLN A 47 -1.99 -17.95 12.00
C GLN A 47 -1.12 -19.20 12.12
N GLN A 48 0.09 -19.19 11.54
CA GLN A 48 1.04 -20.31 11.65
C GLN A 48 1.37 -20.66 13.10
N ARG A 49 1.52 -19.65 13.98
CA ARG A 49 1.79 -19.85 15.41
C ARG A 49 0.58 -20.38 16.17
N ILE A 50 -0.62 -19.86 15.87
CA ILE A 50 -1.87 -20.37 16.44
C ILE A 50 -2.04 -21.85 16.06
N ASP A 51 -1.85 -22.19 14.78
CA ASP A 51 -1.97 -23.55 14.28
C ASP A 51 -0.94 -24.47 14.91
N ALA A 52 0.31 -24.02 15.07
CA ALA A 52 1.35 -24.76 15.77
C ALA A 52 1.01 -25.01 17.25
N CYS A 53 0.47 -24.00 17.95
CA CYS A 53 0.01 -24.12 19.33
C CYS A 53 -1.13 -25.15 19.48
N ILE A 54 -2.11 -25.12 18.56
CA ILE A 54 -3.21 -26.09 18.55
C ILE A 54 -2.68 -27.50 18.28
N LYS A 55 -1.78 -27.67 17.29
CA LYS A 55 -1.15 -28.96 16.98
C LYS A 55 -0.33 -29.52 18.15
N ALA A 56 0.25 -28.66 18.98
CA ALA A 56 0.95 -29.05 20.21
C ALA A 56 0.00 -29.44 21.37
N GLY A 57 -1.32 -29.43 21.16
CA GLY A 57 -2.32 -29.77 22.17
C GLY A 57 -2.89 -28.57 22.94
N GLY A 58 -2.54 -27.34 22.52
CA GLY A 58 -3.11 -26.12 23.08
C GLY A 58 -4.61 -25.96 22.80
N LYS A 59 -5.34 -25.35 23.73
CA LYS A 59 -6.76 -24.99 23.50
C LYS A 59 -6.83 -23.82 22.54
N ALA A 60 -7.65 -23.91 21.50
CA ALA A 60 -7.78 -22.89 20.45
C ALA A 60 -7.97 -21.46 20.99
N ALA A 61 -8.89 -21.26 21.95
CA ALA A 61 -9.13 -19.94 22.56
C ALA A 61 -7.90 -19.38 23.30
N LYS A 62 -7.11 -20.24 23.97
CA LYS A 62 -5.86 -19.82 24.63
C LYS A 62 -4.78 -19.48 23.61
N CYS A 63 -4.60 -20.30 22.57
CA CYS A 63 -3.65 -20.03 21.50
C CYS A 63 -3.97 -18.70 20.78
N GLN A 64 -5.25 -18.43 20.50
CA GLN A 64 -5.68 -17.17 19.90
C GLN A 64 -5.39 -15.96 20.79
N GLN A 65 -5.62 -16.09 22.10
CA GLN A 65 -5.33 -15.04 23.08
C GLN A 65 -3.82 -14.80 23.20
N GLU A 66 -3.01 -15.85 23.22
CA GLU A 66 -1.55 -15.78 23.33
C GLU A 66 -0.91 -15.02 22.17
N PHE A 67 -1.38 -15.26 20.93
CA PHE A 67 -0.88 -14.58 19.74
C PHE A 67 -1.73 -13.37 19.32
N ALA A 68 -2.62 -12.87 20.20
CA ALA A 68 -3.52 -11.76 19.86
C ALA A 68 -2.75 -10.49 19.46
N SER A 69 -1.66 -10.20 20.16
CA SER A 69 -0.75 -9.06 19.94
C SER A 69 0.36 -9.34 18.93
N PHE A 70 0.38 -10.49 18.26
CA PHE A 70 1.44 -10.82 17.31
C PHE A 70 1.53 -9.78 16.18
N GLY A 71 2.75 -9.27 15.95
CA GLY A 71 3.04 -8.23 14.96
C GLY A 71 2.57 -6.83 15.34
N GLN A 72 2.03 -6.63 16.54
CA GLN A 72 1.97 -5.31 17.14
C GLN A 72 3.39 -4.83 17.48
N ARG A 73 3.56 -3.52 17.65
CA ARG A 73 4.84 -2.95 18.07
C ARG A 73 5.19 -3.45 19.48
N GLU A 74 6.15 -4.35 19.57
CA GLU A 74 6.76 -4.74 20.85
C GLU A 74 7.86 -3.72 21.21
N GLY A 75 7.48 -2.73 22.03
CA GLY A 75 8.37 -1.64 22.43
C GLY A 75 8.85 -0.79 21.24
N ASN A 76 10.16 -0.55 21.16
CA ASN A 76 10.77 0.23 20.06
C ASN A 76 11.28 -0.64 18.90
N LYS A 77 11.07 -1.97 18.93
CA LYS A 77 11.48 -2.87 17.84
C LYS A 77 10.32 -3.01 16.86
N ARG A 78 10.45 -2.35 15.71
CA ARG A 78 9.63 -2.67 14.54
C ARG A 78 10.29 -3.89 13.86
N PRO A 79 9.56 -4.97 13.58
CA PRO A 79 10.08 -6.03 12.73
C PRO A 79 10.53 -5.42 11.40
N ASP A 80 11.71 -5.81 10.89
CA ASP A 80 12.21 -5.29 9.62
C ASP A 80 11.44 -5.92 8.46
N LEU A 81 10.25 -5.36 8.21
CA LEU A 81 9.36 -5.75 7.13
C LEU A 81 9.58 -4.90 5.86
N ASN A 82 10.66 -4.12 5.82
CA ASN A 82 10.95 -3.25 4.68
C ASN A 82 11.62 -4.01 3.52
N ASN A 83 12.09 -5.24 3.76
CA ASN A 83 12.68 -6.11 2.74
C ASN A 83 11.62 -6.73 1.80
N LEU A 84 10.33 -6.49 2.02
CA LEU A 84 9.27 -6.94 1.13
C LEU A 84 9.36 -6.21 -0.22
N ALA A 85 9.18 -6.93 -1.33
CA ALA A 85 9.27 -6.36 -2.68
C ALA A 85 8.38 -5.12 -2.89
N PRO A 86 7.12 -5.06 -2.38
CA PRO A 86 6.31 -3.84 -2.46
C PRO A 86 6.92 -2.64 -1.69
N CYS A 87 7.57 -2.89 -0.56
CA CYS A 87 8.26 -1.86 0.22
C CYS A 87 9.54 -1.39 -0.48
N GLN A 88 10.28 -2.30 -1.11
CA GLN A 88 11.44 -1.95 -1.93
C GLN A 88 11.03 -1.11 -3.15
N GLN A 89 9.89 -1.39 -3.77
CA GLN A 89 9.35 -0.59 -4.88
C GLN A 89 8.96 0.82 -4.42
N ALA A 90 8.26 0.93 -3.29
CA ALA A 90 7.93 2.22 -2.68
C ALA A 90 9.19 3.05 -2.36
N ASP A 91 10.22 2.40 -1.80
CA ASP A 91 11.50 3.02 -1.48
C ASP A 91 12.29 3.42 -2.73
N ALA A 92 12.32 2.57 -3.76
CA ALA A 92 12.99 2.85 -5.01
C ALA A 92 12.35 4.05 -5.73
N TYR A 93 11.01 4.11 -5.79
CA TYR A 93 10.29 5.23 -6.38
C TYR A 93 10.52 6.53 -5.60
N ARG A 94 10.57 6.47 -4.25
CA ARG A 94 10.94 7.63 -3.42
C ARG A 94 12.39 8.08 -3.65
N LYS A 95 13.31 7.14 -3.86
CA LYS A 95 14.75 7.42 -4.08
C LYS A 95 15.06 7.92 -5.49
N SER A 96 14.31 7.51 -6.51
CA SER A 96 14.50 7.99 -7.88
C SER A 96 14.31 9.50 -8.04
N TYR A 97 13.74 10.15 -7.01
CA TYR A 97 13.55 11.60 -6.97
C TYR A 97 14.68 12.37 -6.25
N ARG A 98 15.51 11.71 -5.42
CA ARG A 98 16.58 12.38 -4.66
C ARG A 98 17.89 12.54 -5.46
N GLN A 99 17.89 12.18 -6.74
CA GLN A 99 18.99 12.42 -7.68
C GLN A 99 18.59 13.55 -8.63
#